data_AF-A0A7C5CP89-F1
#
_entry.id   AF-A0A7C5CP89-F1
#
_cell.length_a   1.000
_cell.length_b   1.000
_cell.length_c   1.000
_cell.angle_alpha   90.00
_cell.angle_beta   90.00
_cell.angle_gamma   90.00
#
_symmetry.space_group_name_H-M   'P 1'
#
loop_
_entity.id
_entity.type
_entity.pdbx_description
1 polymer ?
#
loop_
_entity_poly.entity_id
_entity_poly.type
_entity_poly.pdbx_seq_one_letter_code
_entity_poly.pdbx_strand_id
1 'polypeptide(L)'
;MANITTKLASGLRYLRDNRWLAAISLLTYVTAIFWFTDLDLDTANRFYDAHHPENGWHHGEQPFWRFFYHAAPIIILLVLIGSLSIIIMALVWQRIRRLRIYAIFILLTFVLGPGLLVNTVFKDHWGRPRPDAIQQFGGHEPYFPPLRYY
;
A
#
# COMPACT_ATOMS: atom_id res chain seq x y z
N MET A 1 -3.74 3.02 44.59
CA MET A 1 -3.27 3.76 43.39
C MET A 1 -1.88 3.34 42.89
N ALA A 2 -0.98 2.80 43.72
CA ALA A 2 0.40 2.41 43.32
C ALA A 2 0.52 1.22 42.32
N ASN A 3 -0.52 0.38 42.16
CA ASN A 3 -0.47 -0.80 41.30
C ASN A 3 -0.69 -0.53 39.80
N ILE A 4 -1.32 0.59 39.44
CA ILE A 4 -1.64 0.91 38.04
C ILE A 4 -0.41 1.54 37.37
N THR A 5 0.22 2.50 38.04
CA THR A 5 1.42 3.18 37.54
C THR A 5 2.61 2.22 37.37
N THR A 6 2.77 1.27 38.30
CA THR A 6 3.82 0.23 38.22
C THR A 6 3.59 -0.75 37.07
N LYS A 7 2.35 -1.23 36.87
CA LYS A 7 1.99 -2.10 35.73
C LYS A 7 2.14 -1.41 34.37
N LEU A 8 1.77 -0.13 34.27
CA LEU A 8 1.98 0.66 33.05
C LEU A 8 3.48 0.85 32.76
N ALA A 9 4.26 1.18 33.78
CA ALA A 9 5.70 1.38 33.64
C ALA A 9 6.46 0.08 33.30
N SER A 10 5.97 -1.09 33.72
CA SER A 10 6.52 -2.38 33.30
C SER A 10 6.10 -2.75 31.87
N GLY A 11 4.85 -2.48 31.48
CA GLY A 11 4.37 -2.71 30.11
C GLY A 11 5.09 -1.85 29.08
N LEU A 12 5.30 -0.56 29.38
CA LEU A 12 6.05 0.36 28.51
C LEU A 12 7.52 -0.05 28.38
N ARG A 13 8.15 -0.56 29.46
CA ARG A 13 9.51 -1.12 29.40
C ARG A 13 9.55 -2.37 28.52
N TYR A 14 8.58 -3.27 28.66
CA TYR A 14 8.49 -4.47 27.84
C TYR A 14 8.29 -4.18 26.34
N LEU A 15 7.46 -3.18 26.00
CA LEU A 15 7.29 -2.73 24.61
C LEU A 15 8.55 -2.06 24.07
N ARG A 16 9.25 -1.26 24.88
CA ARG A 16 10.53 -0.64 24.49
C ARG A 16 11.58 -1.69 24.15
N ASP A 17 11.66 -2.74 24.96
CA ASP A 17 12.66 -3.79 24.79
C ASP A 17 12.27 -4.76 23.64
N ASN A 18 10.98 -4.80 23.23
CA ASN A 18 10.47 -5.61 22.12
C ASN A 18 9.91 -4.75 20.96
N ARG A 19 10.81 -4.35 20.05
CA ARG A 19 10.50 -3.46 18.91
C ARG A 19 9.33 -3.94 18.03
N TRP A 20 9.16 -5.25 17.86
CA TRP A 20 8.07 -5.84 17.07
C TRP A 20 6.69 -5.66 17.74
N LEU A 21 6.61 -5.86 19.05
CA LEU A 21 5.36 -5.68 19.79
C LEU A 21 4.97 -4.21 19.86
N ALA A 22 5.96 -3.32 20.01
CA ALA A 22 5.72 -1.89 19.89
C ALA A 22 5.20 -1.52 18.49
N ALA A 23 5.79 -2.06 17.43
CA ALA A 23 5.35 -1.80 16.05
C ALA A 23 3.93 -2.31 15.80
N ILE A 24 3.61 -3.54 16.21
CA ILE A 24 2.25 -4.11 16.06
C ILE A 24 1.24 -3.29 16.87
N SER A 25 1.56 -2.98 18.13
CA SER A 25 0.66 -2.18 18.99
C SER A 25 0.39 -0.80 18.40
N LEU A 26 1.43 -0.16 17.84
CA LEU A 26 1.29 1.11 17.15
C LEU A 26 0.41 0.99 15.90
N LEU A 27 0.65 -0.02 15.06
CA LEU A 27 -0.15 -0.26 13.86
C LEU A 27 -1.61 -0.51 14.22
N THR A 28 -1.89 -1.38 15.18
CA THR A 28 -3.26 -1.65 15.65
C THR A 28 -3.92 -0.39 16.20
N TYR A 29 -3.20 0.40 16.99
CA TYR A 29 -3.72 1.66 17.54
C TYR A 29 -4.06 2.67 16.44
N VAL A 30 -3.17 2.86 15.46
CA VAL A 30 -3.42 3.75 14.31
C VAL A 30 -4.58 3.25 13.48
N THR A 31 -4.65 1.95 13.17
CA THR A 31 -5.77 1.36 12.42
C THR A 31 -7.09 1.56 13.16
N ALA A 32 -7.12 1.39 14.49
CA ALA A 32 -8.33 1.61 15.28
C ALA A 32 -8.81 3.07 15.18
N ILE A 33 -7.89 4.04 15.24
CA ILE A 33 -8.23 5.47 15.07
C ILE A 33 -8.94 5.70 13.73
N PHE A 34 -8.37 5.24 12.62
CA PHE A 34 -8.99 5.38 11.29
C PHE A 34 -10.29 4.59 11.13
N TRP A 35 -10.56 3.60 11.99
CA TRP A 35 -11.80 2.83 11.94
C TRP A 35 -12.97 3.55 12.64
N PHE A 36 -12.68 4.29 13.70
CA PHE A 36 -13.71 4.99 14.50
C PHE A 36 -13.87 6.47 14.14
N THR A 37 -13.06 7.00 13.22
CA THR A 37 -13.07 8.42 12.86
C THR A 37 -13.08 8.60 11.35
N ASP A 38 -13.63 9.73 10.89
CA ASP A 38 -13.64 10.13 9.49
C ASP A 38 -12.31 10.82 9.08
N LEU A 39 -11.21 10.48 9.76
CA LEU A 39 -9.90 11.12 9.53
C LEU A 39 -9.38 10.88 8.11
N ASP A 40 -9.80 9.82 7.44
CA ASP A 40 -9.49 9.58 6.03
C ASP A 40 -10.16 10.63 5.13
N LEU A 41 -11.44 10.94 5.34
CA LEU A 41 -12.18 11.98 4.64
C LEU A 41 -11.63 13.38 4.95
N ASP A 42 -11.43 13.69 6.23
CA ASP A 42 -10.91 15.00 6.64
C ASP A 42 -9.51 15.27 6.07
N THR A 43 -8.66 14.23 6.01
CA THR A 43 -7.33 14.36 5.41
C THR A 43 -7.44 14.53 3.91
N ALA A 44 -8.28 13.74 3.23
CA ALA A 44 -8.51 13.84 1.79
C ALA A 44 -9.05 15.21 1.38
N ASN A 45 -10.00 15.76 2.15
CA ASN A 45 -10.61 17.07 1.90
C ASN A 45 -9.61 18.23 1.93
N ARG A 46 -8.50 18.10 2.68
CA ARG A 46 -7.44 19.14 2.69
C ARG A 46 -6.66 19.22 1.38
N PHE A 47 -6.69 18.17 0.57
CA PHE A 47 -6.01 18.11 -0.72
C PHE A 47 -6.97 18.27 -1.91
N TYR A 48 -8.28 18.33 -1.65
CA TYR A 48 -9.31 18.51 -2.66
C TYR A 48 -9.68 19.99 -2.79
N ASP A 49 -9.59 20.54 -4.00
CA ASP A 49 -10.08 21.88 -4.31
C ASP A 49 -11.53 21.83 -4.79
N ALA A 50 -12.47 22.15 -3.89
CA ALA A 50 -13.89 22.21 -4.19
C ALA A 50 -14.27 23.39 -5.11
N HIS A 51 -13.39 24.39 -5.29
CA HIS A 51 -13.67 25.54 -6.16
C HIS A 51 -13.47 25.23 -7.66
N HIS A 52 -12.68 24.19 -7.98
CA HIS A 52 -12.43 23.74 -9.35
C HIS A 52 -12.72 22.22 -9.46
N PRO A 53 -14.00 21.80 -9.46
CA PRO A 53 -14.37 20.38 -9.41
C PRO A 53 -13.74 19.54 -10.53
N GLU A 54 -13.56 20.11 -11.72
CA GLU A 54 -12.92 19.49 -12.88
C GLU A 54 -11.43 19.15 -12.67
N ASN A 55 -10.77 19.82 -11.72
CA ASN A 55 -9.37 19.58 -11.35
C ASN A 55 -9.19 19.60 -9.82
N GLY A 56 -10.17 19.07 -9.09
CA GLY A 56 -10.16 19.12 -7.63
C GLY A 56 -8.95 18.40 -7.00
N TRP A 57 -8.33 17.46 -7.73
CA TRP A 57 -7.13 16.73 -7.32
C TRP A 57 -5.84 17.24 -7.95
N HIS A 58 -5.72 18.55 -8.22
CA HIS A 58 -4.57 19.14 -8.92
C HIS A 58 -3.21 18.84 -8.27
N HIS A 59 -3.16 18.60 -6.96
CA HIS A 59 -1.93 18.22 -6.26
C HIS A 59 -1.37 16.88 -6.72
N GLY A 60 -2.22 15.93 -7.14
CA GLY A 60 -1.79 14.66 -7.71
C GLY A 60 -1.14 14.80 -9.09
N GLU A 61 -1.42 15.91 -9.78
CA GLU A 61 -0.95 16.18 -11.14
C GLU A 61 0.41 16.90 -11.20
N GLN A 62 1.03 17.11 -10.04
CA GLN A 62 2.39 17.64 -9.96
C GLN A 62 3.38 16.73 -10.71
N PRO A 63 4.37 17.31 -11.42
CA PRO A 63 5.32 16.53 -12.23
C PRO A 63 6.05 15.43 -11.45
N PHE A 64 6.33 15.68 -10.17
CA PHE A 64 6.99 14.72 -9.28
C PHE A 64 6.16 13.45 -9.09
N TRP A 65 4.86 13.57 -8.78
CA TRP A 65 4.00 12.41 -8.58
C TRP A 65 3.70 11.68 -9.88
N ARG A 66 3.45 12.44 -10.97
CA ARG A 66 3.29 11.88 -12.31
C ARG A 66 4.51 11.07 -12.76
N PHE A 67 5.72 11.55 -12.46
CA PHE A 67 6.95 10.82 -12.75
C PHE A 67 6.93 9.43 -12.10
N PHE A 68 6.65 9.33 -10.80
CA PHE A 68 6.58 8.02 -10.12
C PHE A 68 5.42 7.16 -10.62
N TYR A 69 4.27 7.77 -10.89
CA TYR A 69 3.10 7.07 -11.43
C TYR A 69 3.42 6.37 -12.76
N HIS A 70 4.14 7.05 -13.67
CA HIS A 70 4.56 6.47 -14.94
C HIS A 70 5.82 5.61 -14.85
N ALA A 71 6.75 5.92 -13.95
CA ALA A 71 7.98 5.15 -13.78
C ALA A 71 7.73 3.78 -13.16
N ALA A 72 6.78 3.65 -12.23
CA ALA A 72 6.47 2.40 -11.55
C ALA A 72 6.21 1.21 -12.51
N PRO A 73 5.27 1.28 -13.47
CA PRO A 73 5.03 0.18 -14.41
C PRO A 73 6.23 -0.10 -15.32
N ILE A 74 7.01 0.93 -15.71
CA ILE A 74 8.21 0.77 -16.53
C ILE A 74 9.29 0.01 -15.75
N ILE A 75 9.55 0.40 -14.50
CA ILE A 75 10.52 -0.26 -13.63
C ILE A 75 10.12 -1.72 -13.41
N ILE A 76 8.84 -1.99 -13.14
CA ILE A 76 8.33 -3.36 -13.00
C ILE A 76 8.57 -4.16 -14.28
N LEU A 77 8.22 -3.60 -15.45
CA LEU A 77 8.45 -4.26 -16.74
C LEU A 77 9.94 -4.59 -16.97
N LEU A 78 10.83 -3.63 -16.71
CA LEU A 78 12.28 -3.81 -16.83
C LEU A 78 12.80 -4.90 -15.90
N VAL A 79 12.30 -4.96 -14.66
CA VAL A 79 12.64 -6.02 -13.70
C VAL A 79 12.18 -7.39 -14.19
N LEU A 80 10.99 -7.50 -14.78
CA LEU A 80 10.47 -8.76 -15.32
C LEU A 80 11.26 -9.22 -16.56
N ILE A 81 11.52 -8.31 -17.50
CA ILE A 81 12.33 -8.60 -18.69
C ILE A 81 13.75 -8.98 -18.28
N GLY A 82 14.35 -8.27 -17.32
CA GLY A 82 15.67 -8.57 -16.79
C GLY A 82 15.72 -9.95 -16.12
N SER A 83 14.71 -10.27 -15.32
CA SER A 83 14.58 -11.59 -14.68
C SER A 83 14.46 -12.71 -15.72
N LEU A 84 13.60 -12.54 -16.73
CA LEU A 84 13.43 -13.52 -17.81
C LEU A 84 14.73 -13.70 -18.61
N SER A 85 15.40 -12.59 -18.95
CA SER A 85 16.69 -12.60 -19.64
C SER A 85 17.74 -13.40 -18.84
N ILE A 86 17.89 -13.15 -17.54
CA ILE A 86 18.84 -13.89 -16.69
C ILE A 86 18.51 -15.39 -16.66
N ILE A 87 17.23 -15.76 -16.61
CA ILE A 87 16.81 -17.17 -16.62
C ILE A 87 17.25 -17.88 -17.91
N ILE A 88 17.03 -17.24 -19.06
CA ILE A 88 17.39 -17.78 -20.38
C ILE A 88 18.92 -17.86 -20.51
N MET A 89 19.62 -16.76 -20.21
CA MET A 89 21.07 -16.67 -20.32
C MET A 89 21.78 -17.68 -19.40
N ALA A 90 21.21 -17.96 -18.22
CA ALA A 90 21.74 -18.95 -17.26
C ALA A 90 21.65 -20.41 -17.73
N LEU A 91 20.94 -20.70 -18.82
CA LEU A 91 20.96 -22.01 -19.47
C LEU A 91 22.27 -22.25 -20.23
N VAL A 92 22.88 -21.19 -20.76
CA VAL A 92 24.08 -21.25 -21.59
C VAL A 92 25.34 -20.92 -20.78
N TRP A 93 25.29 -19.89 -19.93
CA TRP A 93 26.47 -19.39 -19.22
C TRP A 93 26.51 -19.83 -17.74
N GLN A 94 27.49 -20.66 -17.40
CA GLN A 94 27.70 -21.18 -16.03
C GLN A 94 27.94 -20.06 -14.99
N ARG A 95 28.57 -18.94 -15.39
CA ARG A 95 28.92 -17.83 -14.48
C ARG A 95 27.69 -17.19 -13.82
N ILE A 96 26.57 -17.11 -14.53
CA ILE A 96 25.34 -16.45 -14.05
C ILE A 96 24.29 -17.45 -13.55
N ARG A 97 24.62 -18.75 -13.51
CA ARG A 97 23.69 -19.80 -13.09
C ARG A 97 23.19 -19.63 -11.66
N ARG A 98 24.03 -19.07 -10.78
CA ARG A 98 23.65 -18.71 -9.40
C ARG A 98 22.57 -17.62 -9.35
N LEU A 99 22.50 -16.73 -10.35
CA LEU A 99 21.50 -15.66 -10.42
C LEU A 99 20.12 -16.16 -10.86
N ARG A 100 20.06 -17.34 -11.50
CA ARG A 100 18.80 -17.91 -12.02
C ARG A 100 17.75 -18.08 -10.93
N ILE A 101 18.12 -18.56 -9.74
CA ILE A 101 17.14 -18.79 -8.67
C ILE A 101 16.52 -17.48 -8.18
N TYR A 102 17.31 -16.41 -8.06
CA TYR A 102 16.81 -15.09 -7.68
C TYR A 102 15.92 -14.50 -8.77
N ALA A 103 16.30 -14.65 -10.04
CA ALA A 103 15.49 -14.19 -11.16
C ALA A 103 14.14 -14.94 -11.25
N ILE A 104 14.13 -16.27 -11.05
CA ILE A 104 12.89 -17.06 -10.96
C ILE A 104 12.04 -16.58 -9.79
N PHE A 105 12.65 -16.37 -8.62
CA PHE A 105 11.94 -15.91 -7.43
C PHE A 105 11.27 -14.55 -7.67
N ILE A 106 12.00 -13.57 -8.22
CA ILE A 106 11.46 -12.24 -8.54
C ILE A 106 10.32 -12.36 -9.56
N LEU A 107 10.54 -13.09 -10.66
CA LEU A 107 9.53 -13.29 -11.70
C LEU A 107 8.24 -13.89 -11.12
N LEU A 108 8.35 -14.97 -10.36
CA LEU A 108 7.21 -15.63 -9.73
C LEU A 108 6.51 -14.73 -8.71
N THR A 109 7.27 -13.97 -7.91
CA THR A 109 6.68 -13.06 -6.91
C THR A 109 5.81 -12.00 -7.57
N PHE A 110 6.28 -11.39 -8.66
CA PHE A 110 5.51 -10.37 -9.38
C PHE A 110 4.35 -10.95 -10.19
N VAL A 111 4.56 -12.10 -10.85
CA VAL A 111 3.50 -12.74 -11.64
C VAL A 111 2.40 -13.27 -10.73
N LEU A 112 2.75 -13.99 -9.66
CA LEU A 112 1.76 -14.58 -8.76
C LEU A 112 1.16 -13.55 -7.81
N GLY A 113 1.94 -12.60 -7.28
CA GLY A 113 1.46 -11.58 -6.36
C GLY A 113 0.57 -10.56 -7.06
N PRO A 114 1.12 -9.46 -7.59
CA PRO A 114 0.30 -8.44 -8.24
C PRO A 114 -0.33 -8.90 -9.57
N GLY A 115 0.37 -9.71 -10.37
CA GLY A 115 -0.12 -10.15 -11.68
C GLY A 115 -1.39 -11.00 -11.59
N LEU A 116 -1.40 -11.99 -10.69
CA LEU A 116 -2.51 -12.90 -10.48
C LEU A 116 -3.32 -12.52 -9.24
N LEU A 117 -2.79 -12.70 -8.02
CA LEU A 117 -3.57 -12.56 -6.78
C LEU A 117 -4.24 -11.18 -6.64
N VAL A 118 -3.53 -10.09 -6.87
CA VAL A 118 -4.13 -8.75 -6.72
C VAL A 118 -5.18 -8.50 -7.79
N ASN A 119 -4.89 -8.83 -9.05
CA ASN A 119 -5.81 -8.56 -10.15
C ASN A 119 -7.05 -9.45 -10.15
N THR A 120 -6.95 -10.71 -9.72
CA THR A 120 -8.08 -11.66 -9.78
C THR A 120 -8.81 -11.82 -8.45
N VAL A 121 -8.10 -11.76 -7.32
CA VAL A 121 -8.71 -12.00 -6.00
C VAL A 121 -9.10 -10.68 -5.36
N PHE A 122 -8.23 -9.67 -5.35
CA PHE A 122 -8.48 -8.48 -4.54
C PHE A 122 -9.18 -7.34 -5.28
N LYS A 123 -8.81 -7.05 -6.53
CA LYS A 123 -9.35 -5.88 -7.26
C LYS A 123 -10.89 -5.88 -7.33
N ASP A 124 -11.48 -7.03 -7.63
CA ASP A 124 -12.93 -7.12 -7.83
C ASP A 124 -13.71 -7.27 -6.52
N HIS A 125 -13.04 -7.63 -5.42
CA HIS A 125 -13.69 -7.96 -4.15
C HIS A 125 -13.42 -6.96 -3.02
N TRP A 126 -12.54 -5.96 -3.23
CA TRP A 126 -12.21 -5.02 -2.16
C TRP A 126 -13.35 -4.04 -1.83
N GLY A 127 -14.28 -3.80 -2.77
CA GLY A 127 -15.57 -3.12 -2.56
C GLY A 127 -15.55 -1.65 -2.12
N ARG A 128 -14.37 -1.07 -1.87
CA ARG A 128 -14.23 0.31 -1.37
C ARG A 128 -13.91 1.29 -2.50
N PRO A 129 -14.76 2.30 -2.76
CA PRO A 129 -14.48 3.36 -3.72
C PRO A 129 -13.33 4.23 -3.21
N ARG A 130 -12.53 4.72 -4.15
CA ARG A 130 -11.43 5.64 -3.87
C ARG A 130 -11.96 7.05 -3.62
N PRO A 131 -11.19 7.94 -2.96
CA PRO A 131 -11.64 9.32 -2.71
C PRO A 131 -12.10 10.06 -3.97
N ASP A 132 -11.44 9.91 -5.10
CA ASP A 132 -11.85 10.51 -6.38
C ASP A 132 -13.16 9.94 -6.95
N ALA A 133 -13.58 8.75 -6.50
CA ALA A 133 -14.80 8.10 -6.96
C ALA A 133 -16.03 8.42 -6.10
N ILE A 134 -15.86 9.01 -4.91
CA ILE A 134 -16.98 9.26 -3.99
C ILE A 134 -17.63 10.64 -4.17
N GLN A 135 -18.92 10.73 -3.85
CA GLN A 135 -19.75 11.93 -4.01
C GLN A 135 -19.18 13.17 -3.30
N GLN A 136 -18.53 12.98 -2.13
CA GLN A 136 -17.92 14.06 -1.37
C GLN A 136 -16.82 14.81 -2.14
N PHE A 137 -16.20 14.18 -3.13
CA PHE A 137 -15.09 14.74 -3.92
C PHE A 137 -15.39 14.79 -5.42
N GLY A 138 -16.68 14.88 -5.77
CA GLY A 138 -17.15 15.03 -7.16
C GLY A 138 -17.34 13.71 -7.93
N GLY A 139 -17.23 12.56 -7.27
CA GLY A 139 -17.53 11.26 -7.85
C GLY A 139 -19.01 10.85 -7.77
N HIS A 140 -19.30 9.58 -8.04
CA HIS A 140 -20.67 9.06 -8.09
C HIS A 140 -20.99 8.01 -7.01
N GLU A 141 -19.96 7.43 -6.40
CA GLU A 141 -20.10 6.36 -5.40
C GLU A 141 -20.35 6.91 -3.99
N PRO A 142 -21.11 6.22 -3.14
CA PRO A 142 -21.21 6.57 -1.72
C PRO A 142 -19.91 6.23 -0.98
N TYR A 143 -19.60 6.97 0.08
CA TYR A 143 -18.48 6.64 0.96
C TYR A 143 -18.77 5.41 1.82
N PHE A 144 -17.78 4.51 1.94
CA PHE A 144 -17.81 3.37 2.84
C PHE A 144 -16.64 3.40 3.85
N PRO A 145 -16.92 3.35 5.16
CA PRO A 145 -15.90 3.23 6.19
C PRO A 145 -15.08 1.94 6.07
N PRO A 146 -13.87 1.88 6.66
CA PRO A 146 -13.06 0.67 6.66
C PRO A 146 -13.83 -0.57 7.18
N LEU A 147 -13.77 -1.67 6.42
CA LEU A 147 -14.36 -2.99 6.76
C LEU A 147 -15.89 -2.99 6.93
N ARG A 148 -16.60 -1.99 6.40
CA ARG A 148 -18.07 -1.99 6.30
C ARG A 148 -18.48 -2.12 4.84
N TYR A 149 -19.13 -3.22 4.51
CA TYR A 149 -19.73 -3.51 3.21
C TYR A 149 -21.23 -3.76 3.42
N TYR A 150 -22.08 -3.39 2.45
CA TYR A 150 -23.50 -3.74 2.42
C TYR A 150 -23.72 -5.09 1.72
#